data_AF-A0A098B323-F1
#
_entry.id   AF-A0A098B323-F1
#
_cell.length_a   1.000
_cell.length_b   1.000
_cell.length_c   1.000
_cell.angle_alpha   90.00
_cell.angle_beta   90.00
_cell.angle_gamma   90.00
#
_symmetry.space_group_name_H-M   'P 1'
#
loop_
_entity.id
_entity.type
_entity.pdbx_description
1 polymer ?
#
loop_
_entity_poly.entity_id
_entity_poly.type
_entity_poly.pdbx_seq_one_letter_code
_entity_poly.pdbx_strand_id
1 'polypeptide(L)' 'MMNDELYVKLKQLLDFVEREAEKPLEDYNYEVRIWSKGYQKAMITIKDYIWNIFNSSN' A
#
# COMPACT_ATOMS: atom_id res chain seq x y z
N MET A 1 15.53 -17.57 -0.72
CA MET A 1 15.17 -17.23 0.67
C MET A 1 15.34 -15.73 0.85
N MET A 2 14.29 -15.06 1.34
CA MET A 2 14.32 -13.64 1.63
C MET A 2 15.15 -13.41 2.91
N ASN A 3 16.00 -12.38 2.95
CA ASN A 3 16.75 -12.06 4.16
C ASN A 3 15.82 -11.44 5.24
N ASP A 4 16.17 -11.61 6.51
CA ASP A 4 15.33 -11.20 7.64
C ASP A 4 15.07 -9.69 7.68
N GLU A 5 16.05 -8.88 7.30
CA GLU A 5 15.92 -7.41 7.29
C GLU A 5 14.92 -6.94 6.23
N LEU A 6 14.98 -7.53 5.03
CA LEU A 6 14.08 -7.24 3.91
C LEU A 6 12.66 -7.70 4.26
N TYR A 7 12.51 -8.87 4.90
CA TYR A 7 11.21 -9.33 5.38
C TYR A 7 10.57 -8.31 6.33
N VAL A 8 11.32 -7.85 7.34
CA VAL A 8 10.82 -6.88 8.33
C VAL A 8 10.43 -5.56 7.65
N LYS A 9 11.27 -5.03 6.76
CA LYS A 9 11.00 -3.77 6.04
C LYS A 9 9.77 -3.89 5.14
N LEU A 10 9.64 -4.98 4.39
CA LEU A 10 8.45 -5.23 3.55
C LEU A 10 7.18 -5.35 4.38
N LYS A 11 7.26 -5.97 5.55
CA LYS A 11 6.11 -6.08 6.46
C LYS A 11 5.69 -4.72 7.01
N GLN A 12 6.64 -3.89 7.44
CA GLN A 12 6.36 -2.52 7.88
C GLN A 12 5.72 -1.67 6.78
N LEU A 13 6.20 -1.81 5.54
CA LEU A 13 5.61 -1.14 4.39
C LEU A 13 4.20 -1.65 4.10
N LEU A 14 3.98 -2.96 4.16
CA LEU A 14 2.67 -3.57 3.97
C LEU A 14 1.66 -3.01 4.99
N ASP A 15 2.02 -3.03 6.28
CA ASP A 15 1.17 -2.52 7.36
C ASP A 15 0.85 -1.03 7.18
N PHE A 16 1.77 -0.24 6.60
CA PHE A 16 1.53 1.17 6.28
C PHE A 16 0.54 1.33 5.13
N VAL A 17 0.79 0.68 3.99
CA VAL A 17 -0.05 0.88 2.79
C VAL A 17 -1.45 0.29 2.96
N GLU A 18 -1.62 -0.77 3.76
CA GLU A 18 -2.94 -1.30 4.11
C GLU A 18 -3.77 -0.27 4.89
N ARG A 19 -3.17 0.34 5.93
CA ARG A 19 -3.84 1.40 6.70
C ARG A 19 -4.18 2.62 5.86
N GLU A 20 -3.29 3.04 4.96
CA GLU A 20 -3.56 4.18 4.06
C GLU A 20 -4.64 3.85 3.02
N ALA A 21 -4.69 2.62 2.50
CA ALA A 21 -5.70 2.19 1.53
C ALA A 21 -7.11 2.12 2.15
N GLU A 22 -7.22 1.83 3.44
CA GLU A 22 -8.50 1.73 4.17
C GLU A 22 -9.06 3.09 4.62
N LYS A 23 -8.28 4.18 4.51
CA LYS A 23 -8.77 5.51 4.90
C LYS A 23 -9.96 5.94 4.03
N PRO A 24 -10.95 6.64 4.62
CA PRO A 24 -12.02 7.24 3.84
C PRO A 24 -11.45 8.28 2.88
N LEU A 25 -12.05 8.37 1.70
CA LEU A 25 -11.67 9.37 0.71
C LEU A 25 -12.06 10.77 1.19
N GLU A 26 -11.11 11.69 1.16
CA GLU A 26 -11.41 13.12 1.32
C GLU A 26 -12.18 13.63 0.09
N ASP A 27 -13.27 14.37 0.33
CA ASP A 27 -14.20 14.79 -0.72
C ASP A 27 -14.80 16.20 -0.51
N TYR A 28 -14.01 17.15 -0.01
CA TYR A 28 -14.51 18.52 0.19
C TYR A 28 -14.45 19.39 -1.07
N ASN A 29 -13.67 19.02 -2.08
CA ASN A 29 -13.72 19.61 -3.43
C ASN A 29 -13.28 18.60 -4.50
N TYR A 30 -13.39 18.99 -5.77
CA TYR A 30 -13.09 18.11 -6.90
C TYR A 30 -11.61 17.71 -6.95
N GLU A 31 -10.70 18.66 -6.77
CA GLU A 31 -9.25 18.44 -6.83
C GLU A 31 -8.82 17.42 -5.78
N VAL A 32 -9.34 17.57 -4.56
CA VAL A 32 -9.05 16.70 -3.42
C VAL A 32 -9.66 15.33 -3.64
N ARG A 33 -10.88 15.23 -4.16
CA ARG A 33 -11.51 13.94 -4.50
C ARG A 33 -10.69 13.15 -5.52
N ILE A 34 -10.17 13.81 -6.55
CA ILE A 34 -9.34 13.15 -7.56
C ILE A 34 -8.00 12.73 -6.95
N TRP A 35 -7.38 13.60 -6.17
CA TRP A 35 -6.13 13.30 -5.49
C TRP A 35 -6.27 12.14 -4.49
N SER A 36 -7.29 12.15 -3.63
CA SER A 36 -7.54 11.12 -2.62
C SER A 36 -7.80 9.75 -3.26
N LYS A 37 -8.58 9.71 -4.36
CA LYS A 37 -8.77 8.50 -5.18
C LYS A 37 -7.47 7.98 -5.78
N GLY A 38 -6.65 8.87 -6.34
CA GLY A 38 -5.36 8.53 -6.92
C GLY A 38 -4.40 7.97 -5.87
N TYR A 39 -4.34 8.62 -4.70
CA TYR A 39 -3.56 8.19 -3.56
C TYR A 39 -3.96 6.79 -3.07
N GLN A 40 -5.26 6.57 -2.81
CA GLN A 40 -5.75 5.26 -2.39
C GLN A 40 -5.42 4.15 -3.41
N LYS A 41 -5.59 4.43 -4.71
CA LYS A 41 -5.25 3.49 -5.78
C LYS A 41 -3.75 3.15 -5.79
N ALA A 42 -2.88 4.13 -5.54
CA ALA A 42 -1.45 3.91 -5.41
C ALA A 42 -1.12 3.00 -4.22
N MET A 43 -1.75 3.23 -3.05
CA MET A 43 -1.56 2.39 -1.87
C MET A 43 -1.97 0.93 -2.13
N ILE A 44 -3.11 0.70 -2.77
CA ILE A 44 -3.57 -0.65 -3.17
C ILE A 44 -2.56 -1.32 -4.12
N THR A 45 -2.08 -0.58 -5.12
CA THR A 45 -1.12 -1.11 -6.10
C THR A 45 0.20 -1.54 -5.42
N ILE A 46 0.71 -0.72 -4.49
CA ILE A 46 1.93 -1.04 -3.73
C ILE A 46 1.69 -2.25 -2.82
N LYS A 47 0.54 -2.32 -2.15
CA LYS A 47 0.14 -3.47 -1.32
C LYS A 47 0.19 -4.78 -2.12
N ASP A 48 -0.45 -4.80 -3.29
CA ASP A 48 -0.49 -5.98 -4.14
C ASP A 48 0.90 -6.38 -4.65
N TYR A 49 1.75 -5.40 -4.97
CA TYR A 49 3.14 -5.64 -5.35
C TYR A 49 3.96 -6.28 -4.21
N ILE A 50 3.83 -5.78 -2.98
CA ILE A 50 4.51 -6.35 -1.80
C ILE A 50 4.03 -7.79 -1.53
N TRP A 51 2.72 -8.04 -1.63
CA TRP A 51 2.17 -9.39 -1.52
C TRP A 51 2.76 -10.36 -2.56
N ASN A 52 2.93 -9.91 -3.80
CA ASN A 52 3.56 -10.72 -4.83
C ASN A 52 5.00 -11.09 -4.49
N ILE A 53 5.77 -10.18 -3.86
CA ILE A 53 7.14 -10.49 -3.40
C ILE A 53 7.12 -11.58 -2.33
N PHE A 54 6.22 -11.49 -1.35
CA PHE A 54 6.08 -12.52 -0.32
C PHE A 54 5.70 -13.88 -0.91
N ASN A 55 4.75 -13.90 -1.84
CA ASN A 55 4.25 -15.15 -2.44
C ASN A 55 5.18 -15.76 -3.49
N SER A 56 6.02 -14.95 -4.15
CA SER A 56 7.03 -15.46 -5.10
C SER A 56 8.30 -15.98 -4.41
N SER A 57 8.41 -15.78 -3.09
CA SER A 57 9.55 -16.22 -2.28
C SER A 57 9.30 -17.55 -1.56
N ASN A 58 8.08 -18.10 -1.64
CA ASN A 58 7.67 -19.42 -1.17
C ASN A 58 7.71 -20.44 -2.32
#